data_AF-A0A803YFS7-F1
#
_entry.id   AF-A0A803YFS7-F1
#
_cell.length_a   1.000
_cell.length_b   1.000
_cell.length_c   1.000
_cell.angle_alpha   90.00
_cell.angle_beta   90.00
_cell.angle_gamma   90.00
#
_symmetry.space_group_name_H-M   'P 1'
#
loop_
_entity.id
_entity.type
_entity.pdbx_description
1 polymer ?
#
loop_
_entity_poly.entity_id
_entity_poly.type
_entity_poly.pdbx_seq_one_letter_code
_entity_poly.pdbx_strand_id
1 'polypeptide(L)'
;MTIPGFDEFSICISKAWLCDGDIDCEDQSDEDNCEGYMCGPPKYPCANDTSICLQPEKLCNGRRDCPDGSDEGDLCDECSLNNGGCSHQCSVVPGGRIVCSCPVGFNLSVDNKTYLNECNTYGSCSQMCINTDGSYTCSCVEGYVLQPDNKSCKAKNEPADRPPLLLIANSETIEVLHLNGSKVSARTPVKGSSILTLDYSYREDTICWIESRDLASQLKCTKITKAGKLTDEWIINVVQYLHSKRTLE
;
A
#
# COMPACT_ATOMS: atom_id res chain seq x y z
N MET A 1 -30.84 -17.39 -2.45
CA MET A 1 -31.87 -17.33 -3.50
C MET A 1 -32.20 -15.85 -3.70
N THR A 2 -31.72 -15.28 -4.82
CA THR A 2 -32.19 -14.08 -5.57
C THR A 2 -32.71 -12.80 -4.84
N ILE A 3 -31.90 -11.72 -4.75
CA ILE A 3 -31.81 -10.39 -5.49
C ILE A 3 -32.90 -9.31 -5.15
N PRO A 4 -32.74 -8.00 -5.48
CA PRO A 4 -31.67 -6.98 -5.32
C PRO A 4 -32.15 -5.71 -4.55
N GLY A 5 -31.23 -4.91 -3.99
CA GLY A 5 -31.56 -3.55 -3.53
C GLY A 5 -30.44 -2.93 -2.69
N PHE A 6 -29.59 -2.14 -3.35
CA PHE A 6 -28.84 -0.98 -2.85
C PHE A 6 -28.90 -0.73 -1.32
N ASP A 7 -27.80 -1.04 -0.62
CA ASP A 7 -27.23 -0.10 0.36
C ASP A 7 -25.73 -0.42 0.51
N GLU A 8 -24.94 0.14 -0.42
CA GLU A 8 -23.55 0.44 -0.14
C GLU A 8 -23.57 1.59 0.85
N PHE A 9 -23.13 1.39 2.09
CA PHE A 9 -22.37 2.39 2.87
C PHE A 9 -21.91 1.75 4.19
N SER A 10 -20.88 0.90 4.14
CA SER A 10 -20.02 0.77 5.32
C SER A 10 -19.24 2.08 5.46
N ILE A 11 -19.87 3.08 6.05
CA ILE A 11 -19.22 4.36 6.38
C ILE A 11 -18.25 4.08 7.52
N CYS A 12 -16.97 4.37 7.28
CA CYS A 12 -15.98 4.34 8.35
C CYS A 12 -16.11 5.62 9.16
N ILE A 13 -16.60 5.52 10.39
CA ILE A 13 -16.54 6.60 11.36
C ILE A 13 -15.21 6.58 12.12
N SER A 14 -14.86 7.71 12.75
CA SER A 14 -13.69 7.77 13.62
C SER A 14 -13.87 6.81 14.80
N LYS A 15 -12.79 6.18 15.27
CA LYS A 15 -12.83 5.40 16.53
C LYS A 15 -13.24 6.24 17.76
N ALA A 16 -13.13 7.57 17.65
CA ALA A 16 -13.57 8.50 18.69
C ALA A 16 -15.09 8.70 18.72
N TRP A 17 -15.80 8.30 17.67
CA TRP A 17 -17.26 8.42 17.47
C TRP A 17 -17.97 7.08 17.71
N LEU A 18 -17.25 6.11 18.27
CA LEU A 18 -17.82 4.83 18.69
C LEU A 18 -18.22 4.97 20.16
N CYS A 19 -19.50 4.77 20.47
CA CYS A 19 -20.04 4.85 21.83
C CYS A 19 -19.79 6.22 22.48
N ASP A 20 -19.88 7.30 21.73
CA ASP A 20 -19.70 8.67 22.23
C ASP A 20 -21.03 9.35 22.62
N GLY A 21 -22.15 8.67 22.34
CA GLY A 21 -23.50 9.07 22.70
C GLY A 21 -24.23 9.84 21.60
N ASP A 22 -23.59 10.08 20.46
CA ASP A 22 -24.21 10.64 19.26
C ASP A 22 -24.44 9.52 18.22
N ILE A 23 -25.53 9.60 17.45
CA ILE A 23 -25.80 8.62 16.37
C ILE A 23 -25.10 9.13 15.11
N ASP A 24 -23.89 8.65 14.87
CA ASP A 24 -23.04 8.96 13.72
C ASP A 24 -23.14 7.91 12.60
N CYS A 25 -23.51 6.67 12.93
CA CYS A 25 -23.89 5.67 11.94
C CYS A 25 -25.41 5.67 11.69
N GLU A 26 -25.82 5.62 10.42
CA GLU A 26 -27.24 5.61 10.04
C GLU A 26 -27.98 4.36 10.57
N ASP A 27 -27.26 3.26 10.78
CA ASP A 27 -27.76 2.01 11.36
C ASP A 27 -27.60 1.94 12.90
N GLN A 28 -27.11 3.01 13.55
CA GLN A 28 -26.83 3.10 14.99
C GLN A 28 -25.84 2.03 15.50
N SER A 29 -25.09 1.41 14.59
CA SER A 29 -24.10 0.38 14.95
C SER A 29 -22.92 0.93 15.75
N ASP A 30 -22.72 2.24 15.70
CA ASP A 30 -21.74 2.99 16.47
C ASP A 30 -22.07 3.07 17.96
N GLU A 31 -23.36 2.94 18.31
CA GLU A 31 -23.88 2.97 19.69
C GLU A 31 -24.40 1.59 20.15
N ASP A 32 -24.22 0.54 19.34
CA ASP A 32 -24.61 -0.82 19.70
C ASP A 32 -23.45 -1.61 20.33
N ASN A 33 -23.73 -2.36 21.40
CA ASN A 33 -22.75 -3.19 22.12
C ASN A 33 -21.52 -2.46 22.74
N CYS A 34 -21.77 -1.34 23.43
CA CYS A 34 -20.74 -0.51 24.10
C CYS A 34 -20.14 -1.07 25.40
N GLU A 35 -20.32 -2.37 25.73
CA GLU A 35 -19.87 -2.97 27.00
C GLU A 35 -18.34 -2.94 27.22
N GLY A 36 -17.55 -2.57 26.19
CA GLY A 36 -16.09 -2.40 26.26
C GLY A 36 -15.56 -0.99 25.97
N TYR A 37 -16.42 -0.03 25.61
CA TYR A 37 -16.05 1.32 25.16
C TYR A 37 -16.68 2.43 26.02
N MET A 38 -16.93 2.16 27.31
CA MET A 38 -17.61 3.12 28.21
C MET A 38 -16.95 4.51 28.31
N CYS A 39 -15.65 4.60 28.04
CA CYS A 39 -14.98 5.88 27.81
C CYS A 39 -14.35 5.84 26.41
N GLY A 40 -15.02 6.43 25.43
CA GLY A 40 -14.48 6.57 24.08
C GLY A 40 -13.09 7.25 24.10
N PRO A 41 -12.15 6.85 23.22
CA PRO A 41 -10.82 7.48 23.18
C PRO A 41 -10.95 8.97 22.80
N PRO A 42 -10.23 9.89 23.46
CA PRO A 42 -9.10 9.70 24.38
C PRO A 42 -9.46 9.80 25.89
N LYS A 43 -10.66 9.37 26.31
CA LYS A 43 -11.08 9.39 27.72
C LYS A 43 -10.73 8.07 28.43
N TYR A 44 -10.49 8.13 29.74
CA TYR A 44 -10.06 6.98 30.55
C TYR A 44 -10.95 6.78 31.78
N PRO A 45 -11.43 5.56 32.06
CA PRO A 45 -12.22 5.27 33.26
C PRO A 45 -11.36 5.25 34.53
N CYS A 46 -11.93 5.59 35.68
CA CYS A 46 -11.32 5.33 36.99
C CYS A 46 -11.14 3.82 37.24
N ALA A 47 -10.17 3.44 38.09
CA ALA A 47 -9.81 2.03 38.27
C ALA A 47 -10.94 1.18 38.88
N ASN A 48 -11.65 1.72 39.88
CA ASN A 48 -12.78 1.03 40.55
C ASN A 48 -14.16 1.46 40.06
N ASP A 49 -14.27 2.60 39.38
CA ASP A 49 -15.55 3.12 38.89
C ASP A 49 -15.43 3.49 37.41
N THR A 50 -15.87 2.56 36.56
CA THR A 50 -15.85 2.72 35.11
C THR A 50 -16.88 3.72 34.59
N SER A 51 -17.76 4.25 35.45
CA SER A 51 -18.77 5.26 35.12
C SER A 51 -18.20 6.68 35.06
N ILE A 52 -16.97 6.87 35.55
CA ILE A 52 -16.29 8.17 35.59
C ILE A 52 -15.18 8.17 34.54
N CYS A 53 -15.37 8.97 33.49
CA CYS A 53 -14.39 9.14 32.41
C CYS A 53 -13.59 10.44 32.59
N LEU A 54 -12.28 10.31 32.71
CA LEU A 54 -11.34 11.41 32.79
C LEU A 54 -10.69 11.69 31.42
N GLN A 55 -10.47 12.96 31.12
CA GLN A 55 -9.65 13.36 29.98
C GLN A 55 -8.15 13.26 30.33
N PRO A 56 -7.24 13.19 29.33
CA PRO A 56 -5.80 13.05 29.58
C PRO A 56 -5.23 14.13 30.52
N GLU A 57 -5.78 15.35 30.49
CA GLU A 57 -5.31 16.49 31.31
C GLU A 57 -5.72 16.39 32.78
N LYS A 58 -6.61 15.44 33.12
CA LYS A 58 -7.04 15.15 34.48
C LYS A 58 -6.28 14.01 35.15
N LEU A 59 -5.31 13.42 34.44
CA LEU A 59 -4.47 12.36 34.97
C LEU A 59 -3.18 13.00 35.49
N CYS A 60 -2.77 12.66 36.70
CA CYS A 60 -1.52 13.14 37.30
C CYS A 60 -1.39 14.68 37.33
N ASN A 61 -2.50 15.38 37.57
CA ASN A 61 -2.56 16.84 37.65
C ASN A 61 -2.44 17.36 39.10
N GLY A 62 -2.21 16.48 40.07
CA GLY A 62 -2.11 16.79 41.50
C GLY A 62 -3.46 16.98 42.19
N ARG A 63 -4.58 16.62 41.54
CA ARG A 63 -5.94 16.67 42.10
C ARG A 63 -6.55 15.29 42.00
N ARG A 64 -7.22 14.89 43.07
CA ARG A 64 -8.02 13.66 43.11
C ARG A 64 -9.34 13.87 42.37
N ASP A 65 -9.35 13.58 41.07
CA ASP A 65 -10.53 13.59 40.20
C ASP A 65 -11.26 12.22 40.24
N CYS A 66 -10.58 11.09 40.51
CA CYS A 66 -11.25 9.82 40.79
C CYS A 66 -11.58 9.64 42.29
N PRO A 67 -12.74 9.06 42.66
CA PRO A 67 -13.11 8.81 44.06
C PRO A 67 -12.10 7.95 44.83
N ASP A 68 -11.45 7.02 44.13
CA ASP A 68 -10.41 6.13 44.66
C ASP A 68 -8.99 6.72 44.55
N GLY A 69 -8.82 7.89 43.92
CA GLY A 69 -7.53 8.52 43.65
C GLY A 69 -6.64 7.77 42.67
N SER A 70 -7.23 6.89 41.86
CA SER A 70 -6.49 6.09 40.88
C SER A 70 -5.88 6.89 39.74
N ASP A 71 -6.30 8.14 39.56
CA ASP A 71 -5.78 9.15 38.65
C ASP A 71 -4.46 9.81 39.11
N GLU A 72 -4.12 9.69 40.40
CA GLU A 72 -2.94 10.30 41.04
C GLU A 72 -2.04 9.25 41.71
N GLY A 73 -1.95 8.05 41.12
CA GLY A 73 -1.21 6.92 41.68
C GLY A 73 0.32 7.04 41.56
N ASP A 74 1.05 6.09 42.20
CA ASP A 74 2.51 6.07 42.29
C ASP A 74 3.26 6.05 40.94
N LEU A 75 2.57 5.73 39.85
CA LEU A 75 3.14 5.64 38.50
C LEU A 75 3.06 6.96 37.72
N CYS A 76 2.52 8.03 38.31
CA CYS A 76 2.45 9.36 37.69
C CYS A 76 3.82 9.94 37.29
N ASP A 77 4.90 9.51 37.96
CA ASP A 77 6.26 9.92 37.62
C ASP A 77 6.89 9.12 36.46
N GLU A 78 6.30 7.99 36.04
CA GLU A 78 6.89 7.15 34.99
C GLU A 78 6.85 7.82 33.61
N CYS A 79 5.80 8.59 33.28
CA CYS A 79 5.79 9.40 32.06
C CYS A 79 6.81 10.56 32.12
N SER A 80 7.23 11.00 33.31
CA SER A 80 8.30 12.01 33.45
C SER A 80 9.69 11.41 33.21
N LEU A 81 9.84 10.08 33.36
CA LEU A 81 11.08 9.35 33.12
C LEU A 81 11.11 8.77 31.70
N ASN A 82 11.90 9.38 30.82
CA ASN A 82 12.05 8.93 29.42
C ASN A 82 10.70 8.75 28.69
N ASN A 83 9.70 9.59 29.01
CA ASN A 83 8.36 9.53 28.45
C ASN A 83 7.66 8.16 28.60
N GLY A 84 7.93 7.40 29.66
CA GLY A 84 7.41 6.03 29.82
C GLY A 84 7.92 5.02 28.76
N GLY A 85 8.94 5.41 28.00
CA GLY A 85 9.40 4.74 26.79
C GLY A 85 8.51 4.99 25.57
N CYS A 86 7.53 5.90 25.65
CA CYS A 86 6.71 6.33 24.54
C CYS A 86 7.48 7.28 23.62
N SER A 87 7.20 7.20 22.32
CA SER A 87 7.79 8.09 21.33
C SER A 87 7.21 9.51 21.37
N HIS A 88 5.92 9.70 21.66
CA HIS A 88 5.29 11.03 21.73
C HIS A 88 4.41 11.25 22.95
N GLN A 89 3.13 10.82 22.95
CA GLN A 89 2.25 11.07 24.09
C GLN A 89 2.24 9.86 25.02
N CYS A 90 2.60 10.11 26.29
CA CYS A 90 2.54 9.16 27.38
C CYS A 90 1.36 9.55 28.29
N SER A 91 0.55 8.56 28.67
CA SER A 91 -0.55 8.73 29.61
C SER A 91 -0.53 7.60 30.62
N VAL A 92 -0.64 7.95 31.91
CA VAL A 92 -0.81 6.98 32.99
C VAL A 92 -2.29 6.81 33.20
N VAL A 93 -2.82 5.64 32.87
CA VAL A 93 -4.26 5.39 32.98
C VAL A 93 -4.59 4.82 34.37
N PRO A 94 -5.78 5.15 34.92
CA PRO A 94 -6.17 4.69 36.25
C PRO A 94 -6.10 3.17 36.38
N GLY A 95 -5.43 2.70 37.44
CA GLY A 95 -5.07 1.30 37.62
C GLY A 95 -3.60 0.97 37.30
N GLY A 96 -2.78 1.99 37.03
CA GLY A 96 -1.33 1.86 36.98
C GLY A 96 -0.77 1.30 35.69
N ARG A 97 -1.40 1.61 34.55
CA ARG A 97 -0.90 1.21 33.22
C ARG A 97 -0.28 2.43 32.53
N ILE A 98 0.85 2.27 31.85
CA ILE A 98 1.33 3.26 30.87
C ILE A 98 0.70 2.96 29.52
N VAL A 99 0.07 3.96 28.93
CA VAL A 99 -0.46 3.90 27.55
C VAL A 99 0.19 5.00 26.74
N CYS A 100 0.85 4.61 25.66
CA CYS A 100 1.32 5.55 24.65
C CYS A 100 0.21 5.81 23.64
N SER A 101 0.10 7.04 23.16
CA SER A 101 -0.81 7.42 22.08
C SER A 101 -0.08 8.27 21.03
N CYS A 102 -0.61 8.23 19.81
CA CYS A 102 -0.15 9.06 18.70
C CYS A 102 -1.18 10.17 18.41
N PRO A 103 -0.75 11.31 17.85
CA PRO A 103 -1.66 12.33 17.33
C PRO A 103 -2.58 11.75 16.24
N VAL A 104 -3.63 12.50 15.92
CA VAL A 104 -4.63 12.11 14.91
C VAL A 104 -3.95 11.78 13.57
N GLY A 105 -4.25 10.60 13.02
CA GLY A 105 -3.74 10.13 11.73
C GLY A 105 -2.50 9.22 11.80
N PHE A 106 -1.99 8.93 13.01
CA PHE A 106 -0.80 8.12 13.20
C PHE A 106 -1.09 6.83 13.98
N ASN A 107 -0.30 5.78 13.70
CA ASN A 107 -0.45 4.48 14.32
C ASN A 107 0.77 4.11 15.17
N LEU A 108 0.52 3.42 16.28
CA LEU A 108 1.58 2.81 17.07
C LEU A 108 2.15 1.59 16.35
N SER A 109 3.44 1.37 16.56
CA SER A 109 4.18 0.18 16.17
C SER A 109 3.78 -1.02 17.05
N VAL A 110 4.29 -2.20 16.71
CA VAL A 110 4.02 -3.48 17.40
C VAL A 110 4.42 -3.44 18.88
N ASP A 111 5.35 -2.56 19.25
CA ASP A 111 5.78 -2.37 20.64
C ASP A 111 4.80 -1.52 21.48
N ASN A 112 3.72 -1.01 20.89
CA ASN A 112 2.76 -0.09 21.50
C ASN A 112 3.41 1.18 22.12
N LYS A 113 4.62 1.54 21.67
CA LYS A 113 5.41 2.63 22.24
C LYS A 113 6.00 3.57 21.19
N THR A 114 6.43 3.02 20.05
CA THR A 114 7.02 3.80 18.95
C THR A 114 6.02 4.01 17.82
N TYR A 115 6.31 4.96 16.94
CA TYR A 115 5.54 5.13 15.70
C TYR A 115 5.75 3.93 14.79
N LEU A 116 4.67 3.50 14.15
CA LEU A 116 4.76 2.53 13.08
C LEU A 116 5.68 3.08 11.99
N ASN A 117 6.74 2.34 11.64
CA ASN A 117 7.52 2.64 10.45
C ASN A 117 6.73 2.15 9.22
N GLU A 118 6.04 3.06 8.54
CA GLU A 118 5.20 2.71 7.40
C GLU A 118 6.00 2.19 6.20
N CYS A 119 7.31 2.42 6.16
CA CYS A 119 8.18 1.83 5.12
C CYS A 119 8.37 0.32 5.26
N ASN A 120 8.03 -0.26 6.41
CA ASN A 120 7.97 -1.72 6.58
C ASN A 120 6.65 -2.31 6.06
N THR A 121 5.67 -1.47 5.72
CA THR A 121 4.40 -1.88 5.12
C THR A 121 4.51 -1.86 3.60
N TYR A 122 4.26 -3.01 2.97
CA TYR A 122 4.26 -3.12 1.52
C TYR A 122 3.17 -2.22 0.91
N GLY A 123 3.54 -1.42 -0.10
CA GLY A 123 2.62 -0.53 -0.80
C GLY A 123 2.45 0.87 -0.19
N SER A 124 3.15 1.21 0.89
CA SER A 124 3.12 2.58 1.45
C SER A 124 3.64 3.64 0.47
N CYS A 125 4.71 3.30 -0.27
CA CYS A 125 5.24 4.08 -1.38
C CYS A 125 5.41 3.16 -2.60
N SER A 126 5.21 3.71 -3.79
CA SER A 126 5.42 2.97 -5.04
C SER A 126 6.90 2.67 -5.36
N GLN A 127 7.81 3.51 -4.88
CA GLN A 127 9.26 3.39 -5.13
C GLN A 127 10.05 3.58 -3.83
N MET A 128 10.49 4.81 -3.53
CA MET A 128 11.34 5.08 -2.37
C MET A 128 10.50 5.57 -1.20
N CYS A 129 10.72 4.98 -0.02
CA CYS A 129 10.10 5.37 1.24
C CYS A 129 11.17 5.82 2.23
N ILE A 130 10.93 6.96 2.87
CA ILE A 130 11.79 7.50 3.92
C ILE A 130 10.93 7.68 5.16
N ASN A 131 11.22 6.90 6.19
CA ASN A 131 10.57 7.04 7.49
C ASN A 131 11.06 8.34 8.15
N THR A 132 10.12 9.15 8.59
CA THR A 132 10.37 10.42 9.29
C THR A 132 9.86 10.34 10.72
N ASP A 133 10.22 11.29 11.58
CA ASP A 133 9.68 11.31 12.93
C ASP A 133 8.19 11.61 12.89
N GLY A 134 7.38 10.70 13.41
CA GLY A 134 5.93 10.78 13.39
C GLY A 134 5.25 10.46 12.05
N SER A 135 5.94 10.22 10.92
CA SER A 135 5.30 9.90 9.62
C SER A 135 6.27 9.28 8.61
N TYR A 136 5.94 9.29 7.32
CA TYR A 136 6.83 8.89 6.22
C TYR A 136 6.65 9.79 5.00
N THR A 137 7.67 9.81 4.15
CA THR A 137 7.64 10.52 2.86
C THR A 137 8.02 9.58 1.73
N CYS A 138 7.30 9.68 0.62
CA CYS A 138 7.62 8.94 -0.60
C CYS A 138 8.39 9.83 -1.58
N SER A 139 9.32 9.22 -2.30
CA SER A 139 10.06 9.85 -3.39
C SER A 139 10.23 8.90 -4.56
N CYS A 140 10.62 9.45 -5.71
CA CYS A 140 10.73 8.71 -6.96
C CYS A 140 12.18 8.68 -7.43
N VAL A 141 12.56 7.56 -8.06
CA VAL A 141 13.86 7.45 -8.73
C VAL A 141 13.92 8.34 -9.97
N GLU A 142 15.14 8.57 -10.48
CA GLU A 142 15.35 9.36 -11.69
C GLU A 142 14.50 8.84 -12.86
N GLY A 143 13.92 9.75 -13.63
CA GLY A 143 12.99 9.43 -14.71
C GLY A 143 11.53 9.27 -14.29
N TYR A 144 11.18 9.47 -13.01
CA TYR A 144 9.81 9.43 -12.50
C TYR A 144 9.43 10.74 -11.78
N VAL A 145 8.12 10.96 -11.61
CA VAL A 145 7.52 12.13 -10.92
C VAL A 145 6.50 11.65 -9.92
N LEU A 146 6.58 12.18 -8.70
CA LEU A 146 5.63 11.91 -7.63
C LEU A 146 4.24 12.43 -8.02
N GLN A 147 3.22 11.61 -7.86
CA GLN A 147 1.83 11.94 -8.15
C GLN A 147 1.20 12.74 -6.99
N PRO A 148 0.05 13.40 -7.21
CA PRO A 148 -0.63 14.20 -6.19
C PRO A 148 -1.08 13.43 -4.94
N ASP A 149 -1.10 12.10 -5.00
CA ASP A 149 -1.35 11.22 -3.86
C ASP A 149 -0.17 11.11 -2.88
N ASN A 150 0.98 11.75 -3.20
CA ASN A 150 2.24 11.70 -2.46
C ASN A 150 2.78 10.29 -2.22
N LYS A 151 2.37 9.29 -3.02
CA LYS A 151 2.78 7.88 -2.87
C LYS A 151 3.19 7.23 -4.18
N SER A 152 2.50 7.56 -5.26
CA SER A 152 2.67 6.93 -6.57
C SER A 152 3.69 7.69 -7.41
N CYS A 153 4.54 6.96 -8.11
CA CYS A 153 5.54 7.50 -9.01
C CYS A 153 5.17 7.16 -10.44
N LYS A 154 5.00 8.19 -11.27
CA LYS A 154 4.70 8.05 -12.70
C LYS A 154 5.94 8.35 -13.52
N ALA A 155 6.24 7.50 -14.49
CA ALA A 155 7.35 7.73 -15.40
C ALA A 155 7.17 9.07 -16.12
N LYS A 156 8.26 9.83 -16.27
CA LYS A 156 8.33 10.97 -17.17
C LYS A 156 8.17 10.42 -18.59
N ASN A 157 7.16 10.89 -19.33
CA ASN A 157 7.02 10.58 -20.74
C ASN A 157 8.02 11.41 -21.54
N GLU A 158 9.31 11.10 -21.37
CA GLU A 158 10.39 11.75 -22.09
C GLU A 158 11.16 10.72 -22.92
N PRO A 159 11.19 10.86 -24.27
CA PRO A 159 10.50 11.88 -25.07
C PRO A 159 8.98 11.60 -25.23
N ALA A 160 8.17 12.67 -25.30
CA ALA A 160 6.70 12.59 -25.36
C ALA A 160 6.17 11.97 -26.67
N ASP A 161 7.01 11.78 -27.68
CA ASP A 161 6.70 11.14 -28.95
C ASP A 161 6.65 9.60 -28.86
N ARG A 162 6.94 9.03 -27.69
CA ARG A 162 6.93 7.58 -27.45
C ARG A 162 6.05 7.23 -26.24
N PRO A 163 4.73 7.15 -26.42
CA PRO A 163 3.82 6.78 -25.35
C PRO A 163 4.04 5.32 -24.92
N PRO A 164 3.72 4.96 -23.66
CA PRO A 164 3.80 3.58 -23.21
C PRO A 164 2.83 2.69 -23.99
N LEU A 165 3.32 1.52 -24.37
CA LEU A 165 2.59 0.51 -25.13
C LEU A 165 2.47 -0.77 -24.30
N LEU A 166 1.32 -1.43 -24.42
CA LEU A 166 1.06 -2.76 -23.90
C LEU A 166 1.04 -3.74 -25.07
N LEU A 167 1.90 -4.75 -25.00
CA LEU A 167 1.98 -5.83 -25.98
C LEU A 167 1.25 -7.05 -25.42
N ILE A 168 0.23 -7.52 -26.14
CA ILE A 168 -0.57 -8.67 -25.73
C ILE A 168 -0.49 -9.74 -26.81
N ALA A 169 0.14 -10.86 -26.50
CA ALA A 169 0.06 -12.04 -27.33
C ALA A 169 -1.22 -12.83 -27.06
N ASN A 170 -1.90 -13.25 -28.13
CA ASN A 170 -2.96 -14.26 -28.06
C ASN A 170 -2.59 -15.46 -28.96
N SER A 171 -3.54 -16.38 -29.19
CA SER A 171 -3.29 -17.59 -29.98
C SER A 171 -3.03 -17.33 -31.46
N GLU A 172 -3.28 -16.12 -31.96
CA GLU A 172 -3.28 -15.80 -33.40
C GLU A 172 -2.52 -14.52 -33.77
N THR A 173 -2.30 -13.60 -32.83
CA THR A 173 -1.82 -12.23 -33.09
C THR A 173 -1.09 -11.65 -31.88
N ILE A 174 -0.20 -10.68 -32.15
CA ILE A 174 0.31 -9.76 -31.14
C ILE A 174 -0.48 -8.45 -31.28
N GLU A 175 -1.26 -8.09 -30.26
CA GLU A 175 -1.95 -6.81 -30.20
C GLU A 175 -1.06 -5.76 -29.51
N VAL A 176 -1.02 -4.56 -30.09
CA VAL A 176 -0.34 -3.40 -29.53
C VAL A 176 -1.39 -2.39 -29.09
N LEU A 177 -1.43 -2.08 -27.80
CA LEU A 177 -2.39 -1.17 -27.19
C LEU A 177 -1.66 0.00 -26.53
N HIS A 178 -2.27 1.17 -26.52
CA HIS A 178 -1.89 2.19 -25.55
C HIS A 178 -2.46 1.84 -24.18
N LEU A 179 -1.87 2.37 -23.10
CA LEU A 179 -2.38 2.15 -21.73
C LEU A 179 -3.80 2.69 -21.49
N ASN A 180 -4.31 3.55 -22.38
CA ASN A 180 -5.71 4.00 -22.36
C ASN A 180 -6.69 3.03 -23.06
N GLY A 181 -6.20 1.88 -23.54
CA GLY A 181 -6.98 0.85 -24.23
C GLY A 181 -7.17 1.05 -25.73
N SER A 182 -6.72 2.18 -26.29
CA SER A 182 -6.80 2.40 -27.74
C SER A 182 -5.83 1.47 -28.50
N LYS A 183 -6.33 0.83 -29.57
CA LYS A 183 -5.54 -0.09 -30.39
C LYS A 183 -4.63 0.68 -31.34
N VAL A 184 -3.37 0.31 -31.36
CA VAL A 184 -2.44 0.74 -32.40
C VAL A 184 -2.63 -0.19 -33.59
N SER A 185 -2.89 0.33 -34.80
CA SER A 185 -3.36 -0.39 -36.00
C SER A 185 -2.45 -1.51 -36.57
N ALA A 186 -1.60 -2.16 -35.79
CA ALA A 186 -0.79 -3.29 -36.24
C ALA A 186 -1.38 -4.60 -35.73
N ARG A 187 -1.98 -5.37 -36.65
CA ARG A 187 -2.17 -6.81 -36.48
C ARG A 187 -1.05 -7.48 -37.25
N THR A 188 -0.11 -8.14 -36.57
CA THR A 188 0.71 -9.18 -37.22
C THR A 188 -0.05 -10.50 -37.07
N PRO A 189 -0.52 -11.10 -38.19
CA PRO A 189 -1.04 -12.45 -38.14
C PRO A 189 0.13 -13.39 -37.83
N VAL A 190 0.07 -14.04 -36.67
CA VAL A 190 0.96 -15.16 -36.38
C VAL A 190 0.39 -16.37 -37.11
N LYS A 191 1.18 -16.98 -37.99
CA LYS A 191 0.72 -18.07 -38.86
C LYS A 191 0.41 -19.32 -38.02
N GLY A 192 -0.84 -19.45 -37.56
CA GLY A 192 -1.45 -20.72 -37.14
C GLY A 192 -0.92 -21.38 -35.86
N SER A 193 -0.10 -20.68 -35.07
CA SER A 193 0.52 -21.24 -33.86
C SER A 193 0.33 -20.30 -32.67
N SER A 194 0.00 -20.86 -31.50
CA SER A 194 -0.13 -20.09 -30.28
C SER A 194 1.22 -19.54 -29.87
N ILE A 195 1.29 -18.25 -29.60
CA ILE A 195 2.47 -17.60 -29.03
C ILE A 195 2.60 -18.09 -27.58
N LEU A 196 3.79 -18.58 -27.21
CA LEU A 196 4.07 -19.08 -25.86
C LEU A 196 4.57 -17.95 -24.96
N THR A 197 5.47 -17.12 -25.49
CA THR A 197 6.10 -16.01 -24.75
C THR A 197 6.57 -14.95 -25.74
N LEU A 198 6.64 -13.70 -25.27
CA LEU A 198 7.14 -12.54 -26.00
C LEU A 198 8.04 -11.72 -25.07
N ASP A 199 9.02 -11.05 -25.65
CA ASP A 199 9.84 -10.05 -24.96
C ASP A 199 10.14 -8.88 -25.89
N TYR A 200 10.54 -7.75 -25.30
CA TYR A 200 10.79 -6.51 -26.01
C TYR A 200 12.17 -5.94 -25.71
N SER A 201 12.97 -5.74 -26.76
CA SER A 201 14.24 -5.02 -26.68
C SER A 201 14.01 -3.53 -26.94
N TYR A 202 14.09 -2.74 -25.86
CA TYR A 202 14.01 -1.27 -25.93
C TYR A 202 15.14 -0.63 -26.72
N ARG A 203 16.34 -1.22 -26.72
CA ARG A 203 17.51 -0.68 -27.43
C ARG A 203 17.39 -0.81 -28.94
N GLU A 204 16.80 -1.91 -29.40
CA GLU A 204 16.71 -2.27 -30.81
C GLU A 204 15.30 -2.03 -31.39
N ASP A 205 14.38 -1.51 -30.58
CA ASP A 205 12.96 -1.37 -30.91
C ASP A 205 12.38 -2.64 -31.55
N THR A 206 12.66 -3.80 -30.93
CA THR A 206 12.38 -5.12 -31.50
C THR A 206 11.56 -5.96 -30.52
N ILE A 207 10.48 -6.56 -31.00
CA ILE A 207 9.70 -7.57 -30.29
C ILE A 207 10.17 -8.93 -30.78
N CYS A 208 10.45 -9.85 -29.86
CA CYS A 208 10.74 -11.24 -30.20
C CYS A 208 9.80 -12.20 -29.46
N TRP A 209 9.41 -13.29 -30.11
CA TRP A 209 8.48 -14.27 -29.56
C TRP A 209 8.83 -15.70 -29.99
N ILE A 210 8.27 -16.67 -29.26
CA ILE A 210 8.38 -18.10 -29.53
C ILE A 210 6.98 -18.68 -29.69
N GLU A 211 6.80 -19.53 -30.70
CA GLU A 211 5.54 -20.23 -31.00
C GLU A 211 5.56 -21.67 -30.48
N SER A 212 4.41 -22.16 -30.00
CA SER A 212 4.31 -23.49 -29.37
C SER A 212 4.49 -24.67 -30.34
N ARG A 213 4.28 -24.47 -31.64
CA ARG A 213 4.37 -25.52 -32.66
C ARG A 213 5.72 -25.56 -33.41
N ASP A 214 6.62 -24.63 -33.12
CA ASP A 214 7.94 -24.60 -33.74
C ASP A 214 8.90 -25.57 -33.03
N LEU A 215 9.05 -26.78 -33.60
CA LEU A 215 9.93 -27.85 -33.11
C LEU A 215 11.42 -27.44 -33.04
N ALA A 216 11.80 -26.34 -33.68
CA ALA A 216 13.18 -25.88 -33.81
C ALA A 216 13.60 -24.79 -32.80
N SER A 217 12.76 -24.45 -31.80
CA SER A 217 13.06 -23.33 -30.86
C SER A 217 13.51 -22.05 -31.57
N GLN A 218 12.83 -21.71 -32.67
CA GLN A 218 13.15 -20.52 -33.46
C GLN A 218 12.62 -19.28 -32.76
N LEU A 219 13.49 -18.29 -32.57
CA LEU A 219 13.11 -16.99 -32.03
C LEU A 219 12.71 -16.09 -33.20
N LYS A 220 11.44 -15.74 -33.29
CA LYS A 220 10.93 -14.81 -34.32
C LYS A 220 11.00 -13.40 -33.77
N CYS A 221 11.43 -12.45 -34.59
CA CYS A 221 11.59 -11.07 -34.19
C CYS A 221 11.02 -10.12 -35.25
N THR A 222 10.49 -8.99 -34.81
CA THR A 222 10.07 -7.90 -35.69
C THR A 222 10.38 -6.54 -35.10
N LYS A 223 10.67 -5.56 -35.95
CA LYS A 223 10.84 -4.17 -35.52
C LYS A 223 9.48 -3.50 -35.31
N ILE A 224 9.37 -2.75 -34.22
CA ILE A 224 8.23 -1.86 -33.93
C ILE A 224 8.64 -0.40 -34.15
N THR A 225 7.86 0.32 -34.93
CA THR A 225 8.04 1.77 -35.11
C THR A 225 7.56 2.55 -33.89
N LYS A 226 7.95 3.83 -33.77
CA LYS A 226 7.43 4.73 -32.72
C LYS A 226 5.90 4.82 -32.71
N ALA A 227 5.26 4.70 -33.86
CA ALA A 227 3.80 4.67 -34.01
C ALA A 227 3.19 3.29 -33.70
N GLY A 228 3.96 2.37 -33.11
CA GLY A 228 3.57 1.00 -32.76
C GLY A 228 3.25 0.09 -33.94
N LYS A 229 3.65 0.46 -35.17
CA LYS A 229 3.52 -0.40 -36.35
C LYS A 229 4.66 -1.41 -36.41
N LEU A 230 4.31 -2.68 -36.61
CA LEU A 230 5.25 -3.78 -36.83
C LEU A 230 5.69 -3.80 -38.30
N THR A 231 6.94 -4.16 -38.55
CA THR A 231 7.59 -4.03 -39.87
C THR A 231 8.23 -5.35 -40.29
N ASP A 232 9.55 -5.36 -40.51
CA ASP A 232 10.26 -6.52 -41.02
C ASP A 232 10.25 -7.65 -40.00
N GLU A 233 9.92 -8.87 -40.43
CA GLU A 233 10.01 -10.09 -39.63
C GLU A 233 11.25 -10.89 -40.03
N TRP A 234 12.00 -11.38 -39.05
CA TRP A 234 13.12 -12.29 -39.27
C TRP A 234 13.21 -13.35 -38.17
N ILE A 235 13.95 -14.42 -38.45
CA ILE A 235 14.14 -15.54 -37.54
C ILE A 235 15.59 -15.55 -37.05
N ILE A 236 15.76 -15.65 -35.74
CA ILE A 236 17.04 -15.91 -35.09
C ILE A 236 17.06 -17.39 -34.71
N ASN A 237 18.00 -18.13 -35.31
CA ASN A 237 18.23 -19.52 -34.95
C ASN A 237 18.93 -19.58 -33.58
N VAL A 238 18.21 -20.07 -32.58
CA VAL A 238 18.80 -20.35 -31.26
C VAL A 238 19.62 -21.64 -31.41
N VAL A 239 20.88 -21.50 -31.82
CA VAL A 239 21.80 -22.63 -31.84
C VAL A 239 21.95 -23.11 -30.38
N GLN A 240 21.67 -24.39 -30.11
CA GLN A 240 21.90 -25.02 -28.80
C GLN A 240 23.40 -25.01 -28.46
N TYR A 241 23.95 -23.87 -28.06
CA TYR A 241 25.26 -23.80 -27.40
C TYR A 241 25.08 -23.92 -25.90
N LEU A 242 24.58 -25.06 -25.46
CA LEU A 242 24.63 -25.50 -24.07
C LEU A 242 25.05 -26.95 -24.03
N HIS A 243 26.23 -27.29 -24.53
CA HIS A 243 27.05 -28.37 -23.93
C HIS A 243 28.50 -28.26 -24.41
N SER A 244 29.42 -28.39 -23.45
CA SER A 244 30.89 -28.49 -23.57
C SER A 244 31.69 -27.20 -23.34
N LYS A 245 31.63 -26.67 -22.10
CA LYS A 245 32.90 -26.39 -21.42
C LYS A 245 33.34 -27.68 -20.76
N ARG A 246 34.28 -28.38 -21.41
CA ARG A 246 35.04 -29.47 -20.77
C ARG A 246 35.68 -28.93 -19.50
N THR A 247 35.52 -29.66 -18.41
CA THR A 247 36.39 -29.61 -17.23
C THR A 247 37.84 -29.63 -17.70
N LEU A 248 38.61 -28.61 -17.30
CA LEU A 248 40.06 -28.67 -17.32
C LEU A 248 40.50 -29.38 -16.04
N GLU A 249 41.34 -30.41 -16.24
CA GLU A 249 42.06 -31.19 -15.23
C GLU A 249 42.91 -30.32 -14.31
#